data_AF-A0A1F8AY07-F1
#
_entry.id   AF-A0A1F8AY07-F1
#
_cell.length_a   1.000
_cell.length_b   1.000
_cell.length_c   1.000
_cell.angle_alpha   90.00
_cell.angle_beta   90.00
_cell.angle_gamma   90.00
#
_symmetry.space_group_name_H-M   'P 1'
#
loop_
_entity.id
_entity.type
_entity.pdbx_description
1 polymer ?
#
loop_
_entity_poly.entity_id
_entity_poly.type
_entity_poly.pdbx_seq_one_letter_code
_entity_poly.pdbx_strand_id
1 'polypeptide(L)'
;MARYSHQIIESFEAKALKKRPFTIRIADWLTSSFGSIAFLLANLVFFSAWILINTGRVPSVPVFDPFPFILLTMAVSLEAIMLAIVVLMSQNRQSYISTLREELDMQVNLISEREITKVLKLLKEIRNKLAQEEIADPELEEMIKRVDTSYIERQLEEQLSIKSNSIAKEVVKPLSRVTEKVEKTILPNK
;
A
#
# COMPACT_ATOMS: atom_id res chain seq x y z
N MET A 1 -25.33 2.12 -18.54
CA MET A 1 -24.18 1.34 -18.03
C MET A 1 -23.20 2.15 -17.16
N ALA A 2 -22.92 3.44 -17.44
CA ALA A 2 -21.95 4.24 -16.66
C ALA A 2 -22.38 4.65 -15.23
N ARG A 3 -23.67 4.58 -14.87
CA ARG A 3 -24.16 4.98 -13.53
C ARG A 3 -24.00 3.91 -12.44
N TYR A 4 -23.85 2.64 -12.80
CA TYR A 4 -23.76 1.54 -11.82
C TYR A 4 -22.34 1.38 -11.23
N SER A 5 -21.29 1.67 -12.00
CA SER A 5 -19.90 1.56 -11.52
C SER A 5 -19.56 2.60 -10.44
N HIS A 6 -20.09 3.82 -10.53
CA HIS A 6 -19.85 4.86 -9.51
C HIS A 6 -20.45 4.54 -8.15
N GLN A 7 -21.63 3.91 -8.09
CA GLN A 7 -22.26 3.59 -6.80
C GLN A 7 -21.50 2.51 -6.02
N ILE A 8 -20.85 1.58 -6.72
CA ILE A 8 -20.06 0.53 -6.06
C ILE A 8 -18.79 1.15 -5.45
N ILE A 9 -18.10 2.04 -6.18
CA ILE A 9 -16.86 2.68 -5.70
C ILE A 9 -17.13 3.55 -4.46
N GLU A 10 -18.17 4.40 -4.48
CA GLU A 10 -18.52 5.20 -3.30
C GLU A 10 -18.89 4.34 -2.08
N SER A 11 -19.54 3.19 -2.29
CA SER A 11 -19.94 2.31 -1.18
C SER A 11 -18.77 1.61 -0.50
N PHE A 12 -17.70 1.30 -1.24
CA PHE A 12 -16.45 0.76 -0.69
C PHE A 12 -15.68 1.83 0.08
N GLU A 13 -15.57 3.03 -0.48
CA GLU A 13 -14.93 4.18 0.17
C GLU A 13 -15.66 4.57 1.46
N ALA A 14 -17.00 4.62 1.42
CA ALA A 14 -17.84 4.88 2.57
C ALA A 14 -17.75 3.79 3.66
N LYS A 15 -17.64 2.51 3.29
CA LYS A 15 -17.42 1.41 4.26
C LYS A 15 -16.02 1.42 4.86
N ALA A 16 -14.99 1.80 4.10
CA ALA A 16 -13.63 1.99 4.61
C ALA A 16 -13.52 3.24 5.51
N LEU A 17 -14.31 4.28 5.26
CA LEU A 17 -14.37 5.50 6.06
C LEU A 17 -15.10 5.30 7.41
N LYS A 18 -16.06 4.37 7.49
CA LYS A 18 -16.93 4.20 8.68
C LYS A 18 -16.25 3.58 9.92
N LYS A 19 -15.02 3.07 9.78
CA LYS A 19 -14.21 2.50 10.88
C LYS A 19 -12.86 3.19 11.04
N ARG A 20 -12.76 4.50 10.78
CA ARG A 20 -11.47 5.18 10.91
C ARG A 20 -11.17 5.53 12.37
N PRO A 21 -10.14 4.91 13.00
CA PRO A 21 -9.67 5.37 14.29
C PRO A 21 -9.18 6.81 14.17
N PHE A 22 -9.28 7.57 15.26
CA PHE A 22 -8.86 8.97 15.33
C PHE A 22 -7.44 9.21 14.79
N THR A 23 -6.56 8.23 14.93
CA THR A 23 -5.20 8.20 14.39
C THR A 23 -5.11 8.34 12.88
N ILE A 24 -6.04 7.76 12.10
CA ILE A 24 -6.06 7.90 10.63
C ILE A 24 -6.52 9.29 10.22
N ARG A 25 -7.43 9.92 10.98
CA ARG A 25 -7.86 11.30 10.70
C ARG A 25 -6.74 12.30 10.95
N ILE A 26 -5.95 12.09 12.00
CA ILE A 26 -4.73 12.86 12.25
C ILE A 26 -3.71 12.59 11.14
N ALA A 27 -3.48 11.33 10.75
CA ALA A 27 -2.54 11.00 9.69
C ALA A 27 -2.90 11.68 8.36
N ASP A 28 -4.16 11.66 7.93
CA ASP A 28 -4.60 12.33 6.69
C ASP A 28 -4.47 13.86 6.77
N TRP A 29 -4.74 14.46 7.94
CA TRP A 29 -4.53 15.89 8.16
C TRP A 29 -3.04 16.26 8.12
N LEU A 30 -2.18 15.45 8.76
CA LEU A 30 -0.73 15.64 8.73
C LEU A 30 -0.21 15.47 7.29
N THR A 31 -0.60 14.40 6.58
CA THR A 31 -0.15 14.15 5.21
C THR A 31 -0.58 15.26 4.25
N SER A 32 -1.82 15.78 4.36
CA SER A 32 -2.27 16.89 3.51
C SER A 32 -1.60 18.22 3.85
N SER A 33 -1.31 18.47 5.12
CA SER A 33 -0.66 19.71 5.57
C SER A 33 0.84 19.73 5.23
N PHE A 34 1.56 18.63 5.48
CA PHE A 34 3.00 18.51 5.22
C PHE A 34 3.35 18.26 3.74
N GLY A 35 2.41 17.76 2.94
CA GLY A 35 2.58 17.58 1.49
C GLY A 35 2.33 18.84 0.66
N SER A 36 1.93 19.95 1.27
CA SER A 36 1.56 21.18 0.56
C SER A 36 2.76 22.09 0.28
N ILE A 37 2.80 22.67 -0.92
CA ILE A 37 3.79 23.69 -1.29
C ILE A 37 3.75 24.91 -0.36
N ALA A 38 2.59 25.20 0.23
CA ALA A 38 2.41 26.30 1.17
C ALA A 38 3.17 26.07 2.49
N PHE A 39 3.25 24.81 2.95
CA PHE A 39 3.99 24.46 4.18
C PHE A 39 5.50 24.64 3.98
N LEU A 40 6.01 24.24 2.80
CA LEU A 40 7.42 24.45 2.43
C LEU A 40 7.77 25.95 2.40
N LEU A 41 6.92 26.78 1.80
CA LEU A 41 7.12 28.23 1.75
C LEU A 41 7.05 28.87 3.14
N ALA A 42 6.11 28.44 3.99
CA ALA A 42 6.00 28.92 5.36
C ALA A 42 7.27 28.64 6.17
N ASN A 43 7.83 27.43 6.05
CA ASN A 43 9.09 27.05 6.69
C ASN A 43 10.27 27.88 6.18
N LEU A 44 10.37 28.09 4.87
CA LEU A 44 11.42 28.92 4.27
C LEU A 44 11.38 30.35 4.83
N VAL A 45 10.18 30.94 4.93
CA VAL A 45 9.97 32.29 5.49
C VAL A 45 10.31 32.30 6.97
N PHE A 46 9.90 31.28 7.73
CA PHE A 46 10.21 31.16 9.15
C PHE A 46 11.72 31.11 9.42
N PHE A 47 12.46 30.25 8.71
CA PHE A 47 13.92 30.18 8.86
C PHE A 47 14.61 31.47 8.43
N SER A 48 14.18 32.06 7.32
CA SER A 48 14.73 33.33 6.84
C SER A 48 14.50 34.46 7.85
N ALA A 49 13.30 34.56 8.41
CA ALA A 49 12.97 35.53 9.45
C ALA A 49 13.78 35.29 10.74
N TRP A 50 13.92 34.04 11.17
CA TRP A 50 14.70 33.68 12.36
C TRP A 50 16.18 34.08 12.23
N ILE A 51 16.79 33.80 11.09
CA ILE A 51 18.18 34.18 10.81
C ILE A 51 18.30 35.71 10.78
N LEU A 52 17.40 36.41 10.10
CA LEU A 52 17.42 37.89 10.02
C LEU A 52 17.32 38.56 11.39
N ILE A 53 16.44 38.06 12.27
CA ILE A 53 16.27 38.57 13.64
C ILE A 53 17.52 38.30 14.48
N ASN A 54 18.09 37.10 14.41
CA ASN A 54 19.27 36.72 15.20
C ASN A 54 20.61 37.22 14.63
N THR A 55 20.64 37.78 13.42
CA THR A 55 21.85 38.43 12.84
C THR A 55 22.12 39.83 13.46
N GLY A 56 21.30 40.27 14.42
CA GLY A 56 21.55 41.52 15.17
C GLY A 56 21.32 42.79 14.35
N ARG A 57 20.66 42.70 13.19
CA ARG A 57 20.29 43.87 12.36
C ARG A 57 19.06 44.63 12.87
N VAL A 58 18.37 44.12 13.90
CA VAL A 58 17.20 44.76 14.50
C VAL A 58 17.61 45.44 15.81
N PRO A 59 17.57 46.79 15.91
CA PRO A 59 18.10 47.54 17.07
C PRO A 59 17.39 47.29 18.41
N SER A 60 16.29 46.54 18.44
CA SER A 60 15.42 46.40 19.62
C SER A 60 15.24 44.96 20.12
N VAL A 61 15.92 43.97 19.52
CA VAL A 61 15.79 42.56 19.92
C VAL A 61 17.15 42.02 20.37
N PRO A 62 17.30 41.57 21.63
CA PRO A 62 18.53 40.91 22.07
C PRO A 62 18.75 39.63 21.26
N VAL A 63 19.99 39.37 20.85
CA VAL A 63 20.38 38.16 20.13
C VAL A 63 20.15 36.96 21.05
N PHE A 64 19.09 36.20 20.80
CA PHE A 64 18.67 35.07 21.64
C PHE A 64 19.32 33.75 21.20
N ASP A 65 19.59 33.59 19.91
CA ASP A 65 20.25 32.41 19.33
C ASP A 65 21.49 32.84 18.52
N PRO A 66 22.64 33.05 19.19
CA PRO A 66 23.90 33.40 18.51
C PRO A 66 24.34 32.28 17.56
N PHE A 67 25.11 32.65 16.52
CA PHE A 67 25.78 31.67 15.66
C PHE A 67 26.58 30.68 16.54
N PRO A 68 26.30 29.36 16.51
CA PRO A 68 25.80 28.55 15.39
C PRO A 68 24.29 28.20 15.35
N PHE A 69 23.41 28.97 16.00
CA PHE A 69 21.94 28.75 16.03
C PHE A 69 21.53 27.39 16.62
N ILE A 70 21.90 27.12 17.87
CA ILE A 70 21.66 25.82 18.51
C ILE A 70 20.16 25.53 18.67
N LEU A 71 19.35 26.54 18.98
CA LEU A 71 17.92 26.37 19.20
C LEU A 71 17.18 26.09 17.90
N LEU A 72 17.51 26.82 16.83
CA LEU A 72 16.98 26.53 15.50
C LEU A 72 17.36 25.12 15.04
N THR A 73 18.63 24.72 15.24
CA THR A 73 19.11 23.40 14.83
C THR A 73 18.36 22.28 15.57
N MET A 74 18.12 22.43 16.88
CA MET A 74 17.33 21.48 17.65
C MET A 74 15.88 21.39 17.15
N ALA A 75 15.24 22.54 16.91
CA ALA A 75 13.87 22.58 16.40
C ALA A 75 13.74 21.92 15.01
N VAL A 76 14.66 22.25 14.09
CA VAL A 76 14.70 21.68 12.73
C VAL A 76 14.94 20.17 12.77
N SER A 77 15.85 19.68 13.62
CA SER A 77 16.09 18.24 13.73
C SER A 77 14.86 17.46 14.19
N LEU A 78 14.12 18.00 15.16
CA LEU A 78 12.88 17.40 15.64
C LEU A 78 11.79 17.43 14.56
N GLU A 79 11.66 18.56 13.86
CA GLU A 79 10.73 18.70 12.74
C GLU A 79 11.03 17.69 11.63
N ALA A 80 12.30 17.53 11.26
CA ALA A 80 12.73 16.57 10.25
C ALA A 80 12.40 15.12 10.61
N ILE A 81 12.59 14.71 11.88
CA ILE A 81 12.22 13.37 12.36
C ILE A 81 10.70 13.17 12.27
N MET A 82 9.91 14.16 12.69
CA MET A 82 8.45 14.08 12.57
C MET A 82 7.99 13.96 11.12
N LEU A 83 8.55 14.77 10.22
CA LEU A 83 8.27 14.71 8.79
C LEU A 83 8.62 13.33 8.21
N ALA A 84 9.79 12.79 8.55
CA ALA A 84 10.21 11.47 8.08
C ALA A 84 9.22 10.36 8.51
N ILE A 85 8.73 10.39 9.76
CA ILE A 85 7.74 9.42 10.25
C ILE A 85 6.41 9.55 9.49
N VAL A 86 5.92 10.78 9.27
CA VAL A 86 4.68 11.01 8.50
C VAL A 86 4.83 10.52 7.06
N VAL A 87 5.98 10.78 6.44
CA VAL A 87 6.29 10.30 5.08
C VAL A 87 6.33 8.77 5.05
N LEU A 88 7.02 8.12 5.99
CA LEU A 88 7.07 6.65 6.08
C LEU A 88 5.68 6.05 6.31
N MET A 89 4.86 6.67 7.16
CA MET A 89 3.49 6.23 7.39
C MET A 89 2.64 6.33 6.11
N SER A 90 2.77 7.44 5.37
CA SER A 90 2.10 7.64 4.08
C SER A 90 2.57 6.60 3.05
N GLN A 91 3.88 6.36 2.95
CA GLN A 91 4.48 5.37 2.06
C GLN A 91 4.00 3.95 2.38
N ASN A 92 4.00 3.55 3.66
CA ASN A 92 3.55 2.23 4.09
C ASN A 92 2.05 2.01 3.75
N ARG A 93 1.22 3.04 3.97
CA ARG A 93 -0.19 3.00 3.59
C ARG A 93 -0.38 2.89 2.07
N GLN A 94 0.35 3.68 1.28
CA GLN A 94 0.27 3.62 -0.18
C GLN A 94 0.72 2.26 -0.71
N SER A 95 1.79 1.69 -0.15
CA SER A 95 2.28 0.35 -0.48
C SER A 95 1.20 -0.71 -0.25
N TYR A 96 0.56 -0.71 0.92
CA TYR A 96 -0.54 -1.63 1.24
C TYR A 96 -1.71 -1.51 0.26
N ILE A 97 -2.14 -0.27 -0.06
CA ILE A 97 -3.21 -0.03 -1.04
C ILE A 97 -2.80 -0.53 -2.42
N SER A 98 -1.54 -0.30 -2.83
CA SER A 98 -1.02 -0.76 -4.11
C SER A 98 -1.06 -2.29 -4.21
N THR A 99 -0.62 -3.00 -3.17
CA THR A 99 -0.67 -4.48 -3.14
C THR A 99 -2.10 -5.01 -3.22
N LEU A 100 -3.05 -4.41 -2.48
CA LEU A 100 -4.45 -4.81 -2.57
C LEU A 100 -5.03 -4.57 -3.97
N ARG A 101 -4.68 -3.45 -4.59
CA ARG A 101 -5.13 -3.14 -5.95
C ARG A 101 -4.60 -4.15 -6.95
N GLU A 102 -3.32 -4.51 -6.85
CA GLU A 102 -2.69 -5.52 -7.71
C GLU A 102 -3.36 -6.89 -7.56
N GLU A 103 -3.66 -7.31 -6.33
CA GLU A 103 -4.38 -8.56 -6.06
C GLU A 103 -5.80 -8.56 -6.65
N LEU A 104 -6.52 -7.45 -6.52
CA LEU A 104 -7.86 -7.29 -7.12
C LEU A 104 -7.80 -7.28 -8.64
N ASP A 105 -6.86 -6.54 -9.23
CA ASP A 105 -6.68 -6.45 -10.68
C ASP A 105 -6.35 -7.84 -11.26
N MET A 106 -5.52 -8.63 -10.57
CA MET A 106 -5.26 -10.02 -10.93
C MET A 106 -6.55 -10.86 -10.89
N GLN A 107 -7.32 -10.80 -9.80
CA GLN A 107 -8.57 -11.56 -9.69
C GLN A 107 -9.58 -11.21 -10.78
N VAL A 108 -9.76 -9.92 -11.08
CA VAL A 108 -10.65 -9.46 -12.15
C VAL A 108 -10.17 -9.94 -13.52
N ASN A 109 -8.86 -9.91 -13.79
CA ASN A 109 -8.30 -10.43 -15.03
C ASN A 109 -8.57 -11.93 -15.16
N LEU A 110 -8.38 -12.71 -14.09
CA LEU A 110 -8.65 -14.15 -14.09
C LEU A 110 -10.13 -14.49 -14.34
N ILE A 111 -11.04 -13.73 -13.74
CA ILE A 111 -12.49 -13.89 -13.98
C ILE A 111 -12.80 -13.57 -15.43
N SER A 112 -12.26 -12.45 -15.95
CA SER A 112 -12.48 -12.01 -17.33
C SER A 112 -11.98 -13.05 -18.33
N GLU A 113 -10.79 -13.61 -18.11
CA GLU A 113 -10.24 -14.69 -18.93
C GLU A 113 -11.16 -15.93 -18.92
N ARG A 114 -11.63 -16.36 -17.73
CA ARG A 114 -12.55 -17.49 -17.61
C ARG A 114 -13.87 -17.25 -18.35
N GLU A 115 -14.44 -16.05 -18.23
CA GLU A 115 -15.67 -15.66 -18.92
C GLU A 115 -15.48 -15.61 -20.43
N ILE A 116 -14.39 -15.01 -20.92
CA ILE A 116 -14.04 -14.99 -22.34
C ILE A 116 -13.87 -16.40 -22.88
N THR A 117 -13.14 -17.28 -22.20
CA THR A 117 -12.99 -18.69 -22.60
C THR A 117 -14.35 -19.39 -22.65
N LYS A 118 -15.25 -19.12 -21.70
CA LYS A 118 -16.59 -19.71 -21.72
C LYS A 118 -17.41 -19.21 -22.91
N VAL A 119 -17.33 -17.92 -23.23
CA VAL A 119 -17.97 -17.33 -24.41
C VAL A 119 -17.40 -17.95 -25.70
N LEU A 120 -16.08 -18.10 -25.83
CA LEU A 120 -15.45 -18.75 -26.98
C LEU A 120 -15.92 -20.19 -27.16
N LYS A 121 -16.03 -20.96 -26.07
CA LYS A 121 -16.58 -22.33 -26.09
C LYS A 121 -18.03 -22.35 -26.59
N LEU A 122 -18.88 -21.46 -26.07
CA LEU A 122 -20.28 -21.36 -26.50
C LEU A 122 -20.39 -20.95 -27.98
N LEU A 123 -19.58 -19.99 -28.43
CA LEU A 123 -19.53 -19.58 -29.83
C LEU A 123 -19.08 -20.72 -30.75
N LYS A 124 -18.08 -21.50 -30.33
CA LYS A 124 -17.65 -22.71 -31.05
C LYS A 124 -18.79 -23.75 -31.13
N GLU A 125 -19.51 -24.00 -30.04
CA GLU A 125 -20.65 -24.92 -30.03
C GLU A 125 -21.77 -24.45 -30.96
N ILE A 126 -22.10 -23.15 -30.95
CA ILE A 126 -23.10 -22.55 -31.85
C ILE A 126 -22.65 -22.68 -33.30
N ARG A 127 -21.39 -22.33 -33.61
CA ARG A 127 -20.80 -22.48 -34.94
C ARG A 127 -20.91 -23.91 -35.44
N ASN A 128 -20.55 -24.90 -34.62
CA ASN A 128 -20.59 -26.31 -34.98
C ASN A 128 -22.02 -26.83 -35.22
N LYS A 129 -23.05 -26.20 -34.62
CA LYS A 129 -24.47 -26.54 -34.88
C LYS A 129 -25.02 -25.88 -36.16
N LEU A 130 -24.47 -24.74 -36.57
CA LEU A 130 -24.93 -23.96 -37.73
C LEU A 130 -24.16 -24.28 -39.02
N ALA A 131 -22.86 -24.55 -38.91
CA ALA A 131 -22.02 -24.91 -40.03
C ALA A 131 -22.16 -26.40 -40.34
N GLN A 132 -22.51 -26.75 -41.57
CA GLN A 132 -22.55 -28.14 -42.06
C GLN A 132 -21.15 -28.74 -42.26
N GLU A 133 -20.10 -27.90 -42.30
CA GLU A 133 -18.71 -28.32 -42.42
C GLU A 133 -17.86 -27.76 -41.28
N GLU A 134 -17.01 -28.61 -40.71
CA GLU A 134 -16.11 -28.25 -39.63
C GLU A 134 -14.92 -27.45 -40.19
N ILE A 135 -15.01 -26.12 -40.10
CA ILE A 135 -13.88 -25.24 -40.43
C ILE A 135 -12.89 -25.31 -39.26
N ALA A 136 -11.75 -25.94 -39.50
CA ALA A 136 -10.65 -25.98 -38.54
C ALA A 136 -10.10 -24.56 -38.32
N ASP A 137 -10.17 -24.09 -37.08
CA ASP A 137 -9.64 -22.81 -36.63
C ASP A 137 -8.59 -23.07 -35.54
N PRO A 138 -7.31 -23.18 -35.92
CA PRO A 138 -6.22 -23.46 -34.99
C PRO A 138 -6.03 -22.35 -33.94
N GLU A 139 -6.30 -21.10 -34.33
CA GLU A 139 -6.15 -19.93 -33.45
C GLU A 139 -7.19 -19.97 -32.32
N LEU A 140 -8.46 -20.26 -32.66
CA LEU A 140 -9.52 -20.44 -31.67
C LEU A 140 -9.23 -21.58 -30.69
N GLU A 141 -8.69 -22.71 -31.16
CA GLU A 141 -8.33 -23.83 -30.30
C GLU A 141 -7.16 -23.50 -29.36
N GLU A 142 -6.20 -22.70 -29.82
CA GLU A 142 -5.14 -22.20 -28.96
C GLU A 142 -5.70 -21.24 -27.89
N MET A 143 -6.59 -20.32 -28.26
CA MET A 143 -7.24 -19.39 -27.33
C MET A 143 -8.09 -20.11 -26.27
N ILE A 144 -8.76 -21.22 -26.63
CA ILE A 144 -9.53 -22.04 -25.68
C ILE A 144 -8.61 -22.83 -24.74
N LYS A 145 -7.42 -23.25 -25.20
CA LYS A 145 -6.43 -24.00 -24.40
C LYS A 145 -5.71 -23.14 -23.35
N ARG A 146 -5.62 -21.81 -23.55
CA ARG A 146 -4.86 -20.91 -22.66
C ARG A 146 -5.43 -20.77 -21.24
N VAL A 147 -6.63 -21.28 -20.93
CA VAL A 147 -7.23 -21.20 -19.59
C VAL A 147 -7.60 -22.58 -19.06
N ASP A 148 -6.65 -23.24 -18.39
CA ASP A 148 -6.96 -24.27 -17.40
C ASP A 148 -7.15 -23.58 -16.04
N THR A 149 -8.40 -23.40 -15.65
CA THR A 149 -8.78 -22.85 -14.34
C THR A 149 -8.10 -23.59 -13.17
N SER A 150 -7.80 -24.88 -13.36
CA SER A 150 -7.15 -25.75 -12.37
C SER A 150 -5.67 -25.42 -12.17
N TYR A 151 -5.00 -24.87 -13.18
CA TYR A 151 -3.59 -24.44 -13.08
C TYR A 151 -3.47 -23.21 -12.17
N ILE A 152 -4.42 -22.28 -12.27
CA ILE A 152 -4.41 -21.02 -11.54
C ILE A 152 -4.82 -21.22 -10.08
N GLU A 153 -5.83 -22.06 -9.80
CA GLU A 153 -6.21 -22.42 -8.43
C GLU A 153 -5.04 -23.08 -7.68
N ARG A 154 -4.30 -23.99 -8.34
CA ARG A 154 -3.09 -24.60 -7.77
C ARG A 154 -1.98 -23.58 -7.52
N GLN A 155 -1.75 -22.65 -8.44
CA GLN A 155 -0.74 -21.60 -8.26
C GLN A 155 -1.11 -20.62 -7.13
N LEU A 156 -2.39 -20.29 -6.98
CA LEU A 156 -2.87 -19.42 -5.90
C LEU A 156 -2.75 -20.12 -4.54
N GLU A 157 -3.14 -21.39 -4.43
CA GLU A 157 -2.94 -22.21 -3.22
C GLU A 157 -1.45 -22.35 -2.88
N GLU A 158 -0.60 -22.60 -3.87
CA GLU A 158 0.84 -22.75 -3.70
C GLU A 158 1.45 -21.44 -3.18
N GLN A 159 1.12 -20.29 -3.77
CA GLN A 159 1.60 -18.98 -3.30
C GLN A 159 1.08 -18.60 -1.91
N LEU A 160 -0.19 -18.87 -1.58
CA LEU A 160 -0.75 -18.65 -0.25
C LEU A 160 -0.11 -19.57 0.79
N SER A 161 0.17 -20.83 0.44
CA SER A 161 0.88 -21.78 1.30
C SER A 161 2.32 -21.36 1.54
N ILE A 162 3.04 -20.89 0.50
CA ILE A 162 4.43 -20.45 0.58
C ILE A 162 4.53 -19.20 1.44
N LYS A 163 3.65 -18.20 1.24
CA LYS A 163 3.65 -16.96 2.03
C LYS A 163 3.29 -17.22 3.49
N SER A 164 2.29 -18.07 3.75
CA SER A 164 1.93 -18.52 5.11
C SER A 164 3.09 -19.24 5.81
N ASN A 165 3.76 -20.16 5.10
CA ASN A 165 4.87 -20.91 5.65
C ASN A 165 6.14 -20.06 5.82
N SER A 166 6.35 -19.05 4.95
CA SER A 166 7.39 -18.02 5.10
C SER A 166 7.16 -17.16 6.34
N ILE A 167 5.94 -16.66 6.56
CA ILE A 167 5.58 -15.88 7.76
C ILE A 167 5.74 -16.74 9.02
N ALA A 168 5.30 -18.00 8.98
CA ALA A 168 5.51 -18.93 10.08
C ALA A 168 7.01 -19.15 10.37
N LYS A 169 7.83 -19.30 9.34
CA LYS A 169 9.27 -19.58 9.50
C LYS A 169 10.08 -18.36 9.92
N GLU A 170 9.72 -17.16 9.47
CA GLU A 170 10.38 -15.90 9.82
C GLU A 170 9.95 -15.37 11.19
N VAL A 171 8.68 -15.54 11.58
CA VAL A 171 8.15 -14.95 12.82
C VAL A 171 8.12 -15.96 13.96
N VAL A 172 7.65 -17.20 13.74
CA VAL A 172 7.45 -18.18 14.82
C VAL A 172 8.77 -18.82 15.27
N LYS A 173 9.70 -19.07 14.35
CA LYS A 173 10.99 -19.72 14.65
C LYS A 173 11.94 -18.91 15.54
N PRO A 174 12.07 -17.57 15.40
CA PRO A 174 12.82 -16.77 16.36
C PRO A 174 12.07 -16.59 17.68
N LEU A 175 10.73 -16.48 17.66
CA LEU A 175 9.93 -16.37 18.90
C LEU A 175 10.05 -17.63 19.76
N SER A 176 10.02 -18.82 19.17
CA SER A 176 10.18 -20.08 19.91
C SER A 176 11.57 -20.23 20.53
N ARG A 177 12.62 -19.74 19.85
CA ARG A 177 13.99 -19.68 20.41
C ARG A 177 14.10 -18.68 21.55
N VAL A 178 13.39 -17.55 21.49
CA VAL A 178 13.37 -16.56 22.57
C VAL A 178 12.61 -17.10 23.77
N THR A 179 11.46 -17.74 23.59
CA THR A 179 10.71 -18.37 24.70
C THR A 179 11.50 -19.51 25.33
N GLU A 180 12.16 -20.38 24.55
CA GLU A 180 13.00 -21.46 25.08
C GLU A 180 14.22 -20.92 25.84
N LYS A 181 14.81 -19.82 25.37
CA LYS A 181 15.94 -19.15 26.04
C LYS A 181 15.51 -18.45 27.33
N VAL A 182 14.31 -17.86 27.35
CA VAL A 182 13.71 -17.25 28.54
C VAL A 182 13.33 -18.32 29.56
N GLU A 183 12.74 -19.43 29.14
CA GLU A 183 12.38 -20.56 30.01
C GLU A 183 13.61 -21.19 30.68
N LYS A 184 14.69 -21.40 29.93
CA LYS A 184 15.98 -21.88 30.47
C LYS A 184 16.70 -20.87 31.38
N THR A 185 16.39 -19.58 31.28
CA THR A 185 16.99 -18.53 32.11
C THR A 185 16.19 -18.28 33.40
N ILE A 186 14.88 -18.48 33.38
CA ILE A 186 13.97 -18.22 34.52
C ILE A 186 13.78 -19.46 35.41
N LEU A 187 13.94 -20.68 34.88
CA LEU A 187 13.91 -21.93 35.67
C LEU A 187 15.22 -22.70 35.58
N PRO A 188 16.35 -22.18 36.08
CA PRO A 188 17.53 -22.99 36.27
C PRO A 188 17.26 -23.85 37.51
N ASN A 189 17.12 -25.16 37.30
CA ASN A 189 17.10 -26.19 38.35
C ASN A 189 15.72 -26.53 38.93
N LYS A 190 15.11 -27.57 38.34
CA LYS A 190 14.64 -28.72 39.11
C LYS A 190 15.33 -29.96 38.57
#